data_AF-A0A2K3QPU3-F1
#
_entry.id   AF-A0A2K3QPU3-F1
#
_cell.length_a   1.000
_cell.length_b   1.000
_cell.length_c   1.000
_cell.angle_alpha   90.00
_cell.angle_beta   90.00
_cell.angle_gamma   90.00
#
_symmetry.space_group_name_H-M   'P 1'
#
loop_
_entity.id
_entity.type
_entity.pdbx_description
1 polymer ?
#
loop_
_entity_poly.entity_id
_entity_poly.type
_entity_poly.pdbx_seq_one_letter_code
_entity_poly.pdbx_strand_id
1 'polypeptide(L)'
;MKKGKAIGPGSSSASRDQESDDDSPLFFYMPKAKYGEFCQWHPSVFTVSKDDISQLLGRVVDEADTDGAASITVNCAEQFMMYCKAARFGDTETQTRVLATTSPKEQKRLGKQTAGFTDESWDEVKSAVVEGGNMAKFAQNPQLRRTLMATGERQLCEAASRDRVWGIGYAAHRAMPMRKHWGETRLGKALMAVRERLRREEDEAKA
;
A
#
# COMPACT_ATOMS: atom_id res chain seq x y z
N MET A 1 -33.75 9.09 -68.06
CA MET A 1 -33.85 8.11 -66.97
C MET A 1 -32.45 7.69 -66.50
N LYS A 2 -32.26 7.60 -65.18
CA LYS A 2 -31.14 7.00 -64.41
C LYS A 2 -29.78 7.72 -64.52
N LYS A 3 -29.38 8.57 -63.55
CA LYS A 3 -28.90 8.31 -62.15
C LYS A 3 -27.70 7.35 -62.16
N GLY A 4 -26.56 7.60 -61.53
CA GLY A 4 -26.13 8.65 -60.61
C GLY A 4 -24.71 8.33 -60.12
N LYS A 5 -23.93 9.37 -59.86
CA LYS A 5 -22.57 9.33 -59.30
C LYS A 5 -22.68 9.14 -57.78
N ALA A 6 -22.15 8.06 -57.23
CA ALA A 6 -22.05 7.84 -55.78
C ALA A 6 -20.60 8.02 -55.34
N ILE A 7 -20.33 9.13 -54.67
CA ILE A 7 -19.11 9.38 -53.89
C ILE A 7 -19.35 8.70 -52.54
N GLY A 8 -18.55 7.69 -52.22
CA GLY A 8 -18.60 7.03 -50.92
C GLY A 8 -18.12 7.98 -49.81
N PRO A 9 -18.77 8.00 -48.63
CA PRO A 9 -18.29 8.80 -47.52
C PRO A 9 -17.03 8.15 -46.94
N GLY A 10 -16.12 9.01 -46.51
CA GLY A 10 -14.76 8.68 -46.12
C GLY A 10 -14.68 7.68 -44.97
N SER A 11 -13.57 6.96 -45.01
CA SER A 11 -12.98 6.26 -43.87
C SER A 11 -13.04 7.16 -42.64
N SER A 12 -13.91 6.79 -41.69
CA SER A 12 -13.87 7.35 -40.34
C SER A 12 -12.62 6.77 -39.68
N SER A 13 -11.52 7.51 -39.73
CA SER A 13 -10.38 7.28 -38.88
C SER A 13 -10.84 7.53 -37.45
N ALA A 14 -11.15 6.44 -36.73
CA ALA A 14 -11.25 6.50 -35.29
C ALA A 14 -9.92 7.06 -34.78
N SER A 15 -9.96 8.30 -34.31
CA SER A 15 -8.89 8.86 -33.50
C SER A 15 -8.68 7.88 -32.35
N ARG A 16 -7.56 7.15 -32.40
CA ARG A 16 -7.00 6.60 -31.18
C ARG A 16 -6.69 7.82 -30.35
N ASP A 17 -7.52 8.08 -29.36
CA ASP A 17 -7.14 8.88 -28.21
C ASP A 17 -5.80 8.30 -27.76
N GLN A 18 -4.72 9.03 -28.02
CA GLN A 18 -3.49 8.84 -27.28
C GLN A 18 -3.85 9.27 -25.87
N GLU A 19 -4.38 8.34 -25.07
CA GLU A 19 -4.27 8.44 -23.62
C GLU A 19 -2.81 8.78 -23.36
N SER A 20 -2.58 10.00 -22.91
CA SER A 20 -1.23 10.44 -22.58
C SER A 20 -0.67 9.45 -21.56
N ASP A 21 0.60 9.06 -21.71
CA ASP A 21 1.26 8.10 -20.81
C ASP A 21 1.21 8.55 -19.33
N ASP A 22 0.83 9.81 -19.10
CA ASP A 22 0.64 10.50 -17.83
C ASP A 22 -0.59 10.03 -17.03
N ASP A 23 -1.66 9.55 -17.68
CA ASP A 23 -2.87 9.06 -16.98
C ASP A 23 -2.83 7.56 -16.65
N SER A 24 -1.80 6.86 -17.13
CA SER A 24 -1.68 5.41 -16.93
C SER A 24 -1.36 5.04 -15.48
N PRO A 25 -1.98 3.99 -14.91
CA PRO A 25 -1.65 3.50 -13.58
C PRO A 25 -0.17 3.09 -13.45
N LEU A 26 0.43 3.42 -12.32
CA LEU A 26 1.77 2.99 -11.94
C LEU A 26 1.71 1.61 -11.29
N PHE A 27 2.21 0.60 -12.00
CA PHE A 27 2.35 -0.74 -11.44
C PHE A 27 3.65 -0.89 -10.66
N PHE A 28 3.55 -1.43 -9.45
CA PHE A 28 4.69 -1.81 -8.63
C PHE A 28 4.55 -3.24 -8.12
N TYR A 29 5.65 -3.95 -7.94
CA TYR A 29 5.66 -5.32 -7.41
C TYR A 29 7.06 -5.71 -6.95
N MET A 30 7.21 -6.13 -5.69
CA MET A 30 8.48 -6.53 -5.07
C MET A 30 9.54 -5.40 -4.98
N PRO A 31 10.46 -5.45 -3.99
CA PRO A 31 11.38 -4.33 -3.74
C PRO A 31 12.37 -4.00 -4.86
N LYS A 32 12.70 -4.98 -5.72
CA LYS A 32 13.72 -4.83 -6.77
C LYS A 32 13.16 -4.47 -8.15
N ALA A 33 11.84 -4.38 -8.31
CA ALA A 33 11.24 -3.97 -9.58
C ALA A 33 11.15 -2.44 -9.67
N LYS A 34 10.71 -1.95 -10.83
CA LYS A 34 10.33 -0.54 -11.00
C LYS A 34 9.28 -0.17 -9.95
N TYR A 35 9.49 0.96 -9.28
CA TYR A 35 8.64 1.46 -8.18
C TYR A 35 8.56 0.51 -6.97
N GLY A 36 9.58 -0.32 -6.77
CA GLY A 36 9.66 -1.26 -5.65
C GLY A 36 9.60 -0.59 -4.28
N GLU A 37 9.89 0.71 -4.19
CA GLU A 37 9.74 1.59 -3.03
C GLU A 37 8.33 1.57 -2.44
N PHE A 38 7.30 1.35 -3.27
CA PHE A 38 5.91 1.26 -2.84
C PHE A 38 5.54 -0.10 -2.24
N CYS A 39 6.39 -1.11 -2.42
CA CYS A 39 6.18 -2.44 -1.83
C CYS A 39 6.35 -2.40 -0.30
N GLN A 40 5.52 -3.15 0.41
CA GLN A 40 5.60 -3.31 1.87
C GLN A 40 6.93 -3.95 2.32
N TRP A 41 7.56 -4.72 1.43
CA TRP A 41 8.83 -5.42 1.69
C TRP A 41 10.07 -4.57 1.37
N HIS A 42 9.86 -3.35 0.86
CA HIS A 42 10.98 -2.45 0.60
C HIS A 42 11.66 -2.08 1.93
N PRO A 43 12.99 -2.24 2.05
CA PRO A 43 13.70 -1.82 3.26
C PRO A 43 13.50 -0.33 3.53
N SER A 44 12.91 -0.02 4.67
CA SER A 44 12.66 1.35 5.10
C SER A 44 12.48 1.34 6.61
N VAL A 45 13.47 1.90 7.32
CA VAL A 45 13.41 2.00 8.77
C VAL A 45 12.49 3.14 9.16
N PHE A 46 11.58 2.90 10.10
CA PHE A 46 10.74 3.93 10.70
C PHE A 46 10.27 3.49 12.09
N THR A 47 9.88 4.47 12.90
CA THR A 47 9.47 4.29 14.29
C THR A 47 8.01 4.74 14.47
N VAL A 48 7.23 4.00 15.24
CA VAL A 48 5.82 4.34 15.54
C VAL A 48 5.59 4.19 17.04
N SER A 49 4.90 5.17 17.64
CA SER A 49 4.59 5.12 19.08
C SER A 49 3.56 4.02 19.37
N LYS A 50 3.62 3.43 20.57
CA LYS A 50 2.61 2.47 21.03
C LYS A 50 1.23 3.14 21.19
N ASP A 51 1.17 4.44 21.43
CA ASP A 51 -0.07 5.21 21.46
C ASP A 51 -0.73 5.27 20.08
N ASP A 52 0.01 5.66 19.04
CA ASP A 52 -0.50 5.67 17.66
C ASP A 52 -0.97 4.27 17.24
N ILE A 53 -0.21 3.23 17.60
CA ILE A 53 -0.60 1.85 17.30
C ILE A 53 -1.89 1.48 18.05
N SER A 54 -2.03 1.89 19.31
CA SER A 54 -3.23 1.64 20.10
C SER A 54 -4.46 2.32 19.48
N GLN A 55 -4.31 3.55 18.99
CA GLN A 55 -5.35 4.26 18.26
C GLN A 55 -5.74 3.52 16.97
N LEU A 56 -4.76 3.05 16.19
CA LEU A 56 -5.00 2.28 14.96
C LEU A 56 -5.74 0.96 15.21
N LEU A 57 -5.50 0.33 16.37
CA LEU A 57 -6.08 -0.97 16.72
C LEU A 57 -7.36 -0.89 17.54
N GLY A 58 -7.74 0.32 17.99
CA GLY A 58 -8.90 0.54 18.86
C GLY A 58 -8.79 -0.18 20.22
N ARG A 59 -7.56 -0.43 20.69
CA ARG A 59 -7.26 -1.05 21.97
C ARG A 59 -5.86 -0.67 22.43
N VAL A 60 -5.61 -0.71 23.73
CA VAL A 60 -4.24 -0.49 24.24
C VAL A 60 -3.36 -1.68 23.86
N VAL A 61 -2.17 -1.38 23.36
CA VAL A 61 -1.13 -2.36 23.04
C VAL A 61 -0.16 -2.47 24.20
N ASP A 62 0.23 -3.70 24.53
CA ASP A 62 1.18 -4.05 25.58
C ASP A 62 0.83 -3.46 26.97
N GLU A 63 -0.45 -3.57 27.38
CA GLU A 63 -0.95 -3.11 28.69
C GLU A 63 -0.13 -3.61 29.90
N ALA A 64 0.57 -4.74 29.75
CA ALA A 64 1.37 -5.37 30.80
C ALA A 64 2.86 -4.96 30.80
N ASP A 65 3.32 -4.22 29.79
CA ASP A 65 4.72 -3.83 29.60
C ASP A 65 4.96 -2.40 30.14
N THR A 66 4.88 -2.24 31.47
CA THR A 66 5.00 -0.93 32.14
C THR A 66 6.41 -0.33 32.09
N ASP A 67 7.43 -1.16 31.80
CA ASP A 67 8.84 -0.75 31.70
C ASP A 67 9.33 -0.68 30.23
N GLY A 68 8.44 -0.96 29.27
CA GLY A 68 8.76 -1.13 27.85
C GLY A 68 8.95 0.18 27.07
N ALA A 69 9.66 0.09 25.94
CA ALA A 69 9.84 1.22 25.04
C ALA A 69 8.49 1.77 24.55
N ALA A 70 8.29 3.10 24.65
CA ALA A 70 7.06 3.78 24.22
C ALA A 70 6.80 3.76 22.70
N SER A 71 7.71 3.18 21.93
CA SER A 71 7.63 3.05 20.48
C SER A 71 8.33 1.79 20.01
N ILE A 72 7.97 1.34 18.80
CA ILE A 72 8.68 0.27 18.11
C ILE A 72 9.39 0.84 16.89
N THR A 73 10.55 0.29 16.57
CA THR A 73 11.25 0.57 15.30
C THR A 73 11.22 -0.68 14.45
N VAL A 74 10.81 -0.50 13.19
CA VAL A 74 10.69 -1.58 12.22
C VAL A 74 11.58 -1.32 11.02
N ASN A 75 11.92 -2.37 10.27
CA ASN A 75 12.81 -2.29 9.11
C ASN A 75 12.09 -2.25 7.76
N CYS A 76 10.78 -2.47 7.74
CA CYS A 76 9.91 -2.30 6.58
C CYS A 76 8.45 -2.28 7.03
N ALA A 77 7.55 -1.94 6.11
CA ALA A 77 6.12 -1.81 6.42
C ALA A 77 5.41 -3.16 6.63
N GLU A 78 5.92 -4.26 6.05
CA GLU A 78 5.43 -5.62 6.38
C GLU A 78 5.67 -5.96 7.86
N GLN A 79 6.84 -5.63 8.42
CA GLN A 79 7.12 -5.88 9.83
C GLN A 79 6.12 -5.17 10.74
N PHE A 80 5.85 -3.89 10.45
CA PHE A 80 4.85 -3.11 11.17
C PHE A 80 3.46 -3.74 11.07
N MET A 81 3.01 -4.09 9.87
CA MET A 81 1.71 -4.70 9.66
C MET A 81 1.57 -6.00 10.45
N MET A 82 2.60 -6.85 10.47
CA MET A 82 2.56 -8.14 11.18
C MET A 82 2.65 -7.97 12.71
N TYR A 83 3.39 -6.97 13.20
CA TYR A 83 3.39 -6.59 14.62
C TYR A 83 2.00 -6.13 15.06
N CYS A 84 1.42 -5.17 14.36
CA CYS A 84 0.08 -4.64 14.65
C CYS A 84 -1.00 -5.73 14.55
N LYS A 85 -0.86 -6.65 13.60
CA LYS A 85 -1.73 -7.82 13.50
C LYS A 85 -1.66 -8.67 14.76
N ALA A 86 -0.46 -9.03 15.23
CA ALA A 86 -0.31 -9.79 16.47
C ALA A 86 -0.82 -9.02 17.70
N ALA A 87 -0.55 -7.71 17.76
CA ALA A 87 -1.02 -6.82 18.82
C ALA A 87 -2.56 -6.74 18.89
N ARG A 88 -3.26 -6.73 17.74
CA ARG A 88 -4.73 -6.72 17.69
C ARG A 88 -5.33 -7.89 18.48
N PHE A 89 -4.68 -9.05 18.44
CA PHE A 89 -5.13 -10.27 19.12
C PHE A 89 -4.43 -10.53 20.46
N GLY A 90 -3.62 -9.60 20.96
CA GLY A 90 -2.91 -9.74 22.23
C GLY A 90 -1.80 -10.81 22.21
N ASP A 91 -1.32 -11.19 21.02
CA ASP A 91 -0.27 -12.20 20.83
C ASP A 91 1.12 -11.55 20.98
N THR A 92 1.53 -11.32 22.23
CA THR A 92 2.82 -10.71 22.58
C THR A 92 4.02 -11.57 22.19
N GLU A 93 3.87 -12.90 22.13
CA GLU A 93 4.91 -13.80 21.65
C GLU A 93 5.19 -13.57 20.16
N THR A 94 4.17 -13.55 19.32
CA THR A 94 4.33 -13.27 17.89
C THR A 94 4.84 -11.85 17.65
N GLN A 95 4.37 -10.85 18.42
CA GLN A 95 4.91 -9.49 18.35
C GLN A 95 6.44 -9.48 18.57
N THR A 96 6.91 -10.11 19.65
CA THR A 96 8.34 -10.21 19.97
C THR A 96 9.13 -10.88 18.85
N ARG A 97 8.61 -12.00 18.32
CA ARG A 97 9.26 -12.75 17.24
C ARG A 97 9.30 -11.97 15.93
N VAL A 98 8.25 -11.21 15.61
CA VAL A 98 8.21 -10.35 14.42
C VAL A 98 9.24 -9.23 14.51
N LEU A 99 9.40 -8.59 15.68
CA LEU A 99 10.43 -7.56 15.87
C LEU A 99 11.86 -8.12 15.83
N ALA A 100 12.07 -9.36 16.29
CA ALA A 100 13.38 -10.00 16.31
C ALA A 100 13.93 -10.37 14.91
N THR A 101 13.09 -10.40 13.86
CA THR A 101 13.52 -10.77 12.51
C THR A 101 13.56 -9.58 11.56
N THR A 102 14.59 -9.55 10.70
CA THR A 102 14.75 -8.53 9.65
C THR A 102 14.25 -8.98 8.28
N SER A 103 13.75 -10.22 8.15
CA SER A 103 13.31 -10.78 6.87
C SER A 103 11.81 -10.55 6.65
N PRO A 104 11.38 -9.79 5.62
CA PRO A 104 9.96 -9.57 5.33
C PRO A 104 9.19 -10.87 5.08
N LYS A 105 9.85 -11.85 4.48
CA LYS A 105 9.27 -13.18 4.27
C LYS A 105 8.96 -13.88 5.59
N GLU A 106 9.87 -13.76 6.56
CA GLU A 106 9.70 -14.37 7.89
C GLU A 106 8.68 -13.61 8.74
N GLN A 107 8.69 -12.28 8.70
CA GLN A 107 7.68 -11.43 9.34
C GLN A 107 6.28 -11.83 8.88
N LYS A 108 6.08 -11.94 7.56
CA LYS A 108 4.82 -12.42 6.97
C LYS A 108 4.46 -13.83 7.41
N ARG A 109 5.44 -14.72 7.54
CA ARG A 109 5.22 -16.10 8.00
C ARG A 109 4.73 -16.10 9.45
N LEU A 110 5.35 -15.30 10.32
CA LEU A 110 4.99 -15.17 11.73
C LEU A 110 3.59 -14.55 11.91
N GLY A 111 3.26 -13.47 11.19
CA GLY A 111 1.91 -12.87 11.29
C GLY A 111 0.78 -13.74 10.70
N LYS A 112 1.09 -14.82 9.97
CA LYS A 112 0.11 -15.86 9.64
C LYS A 112 -0.17 -16.82 10.81
N GLN A 113 0.71 -16.85 11.80
CA GLN A 113 0.65 -17.71 12.98
C GLN A 113 0.09 -16.98 14.20
N THR A 114 -0.39 -15.74 14.04
CA THR A 114 -1.00 -14.96 15.12
C THR A 114 -2.10 -15.75 15.82
N ALA A 115 -1.91 -15.97 17.12
CA ALA A 115 -2.88 -16.65 17.97
C ALA A 115 -4.17 -15.84 18.06
N GLY A 116 -5.32 -16.54 18.05
CA GLY A 116 -6.64 -15.91 18.15
C GLY A 116 -7.07 -15.10 16.92
N PHE A 117 -6.32 -15.15 15.81
CA PHE A 117 -6.64 -14.43 14.58
C PHE A 117 -8.03 -14.78 14.04
N THR A 118 -8.81 -13.75 13.73
CA THR A 118 -10.03 -13.84 12.92
C THR A 118 -10.01 -12.77 11.84
N ASP A 119 -10.53 -13.11 10.65
CA ASP A 119 -10.60 -12.16 9.54
C ASP A 119 -11.52 -10.99 9.92
N GLU A 120 -12.61 -11.22 10.64
CA GLU A 120 -13.58 -10.19 11.03
C GLU A 120 -12.92 -9.08 11.86
N SER A 121 -12.19 -9.44 12.93
CA SER A 121 -11.54 -8.48 13.82
C SER A 121 -10.36 -7.76 13.14
N TRP A 122 -9.68 -8.45 12.21
CA TRP A 122 -8.61 -7.83 11.46
C TRP A 122 -9.12 -6.89 10.38
N ASP A 123 -10.23 -7.22 9.74
CA ASP A 123 -10.83 -6.45 8.65
C ASP A 123 -11.30 -5.07 9.09
N GLU A 124 -11.67 -4.91 10.37
CA GLU A 124 -11.98 -3.64 11.01
C GLU A 124 -10.81 -2.65 10.98
N VAL A 125 -9.58 -3.14 11.14
CA VAL A 125 -8.40 -2.28 11.41
C VAL A 125 -7.31 -2.35 10.35
N LYS A 126 -7.27 -3.40 9.51
CA LYS A 126 -6.14 -3.68 8.61
C LYS A 126 -5.82 -2.55 7.66
N SER A 127 -6.83 -1.87 7.13
CA SER A 127 -6.65 -0.75 6.21
C SER A 127 -6.01 0.44 6.92
N ALA A 128 -6.47 0.79 8.13
CA ALA A 128 -5.90 1.87 8.93
C ALA A 128 -4.46 1.55 9.34
N VAL A 129 -4.16 0.31 9.73
CA VAL A 129 -2.80 -0.13 10.04
C VAL A 129 -1.88 0.04 8.83
N VAL A 130 -2.29 -0.42 7.64
CA VAL A 130 -1.44 -0.29 6.45
C VAL A 130 -1.25 1.17 6.05
N GLU A 131 -2.29 2.00 6.15
CA GLU A 131 -2.15 3.44 5.91
C GLU A 131 -1.21 4.10 6.92
N GLY A 132 -1.38 3.87 8.22
CA GLY A 132 -0.53 4.41 9.27
C GLY A 132 0.94 3.98 9.15
N GLY A 133 1.19 2.73 8.82
CA GLY A 133 2.54 2.22 8.56
C GLY A 133 3.20 2.87 7.35
N ASN A 134 2.45 3.06 6.26
CA ASN A 134 2.96 3.78 5.10
C ASN A 134 3.14 5.28 5.41
N MET A 135 2.26 5.90 6.19
CA MET A 135 2.43 7.28 6.64
C MET A 135 3.76 7.46 7.37
N ALA A 136 4.03 6.62 8.38
CA ALA A 136 5.30 6.66 9.12
C ALA A 136 6.51 6.41 8.20
N LYS A 137 6.43 5.40 7.34
CA LYS A 137 7.47 5.09 6.34
C LYS A 137 7.80 6.30 5.46
N PHE A 138 6.81 6.89 4.79
CA PHE A 138 7.04 7.96 3.82
C PHE A 138 7.32 9.30 4.50
N ALA A 139 6.75 9.58 5.68
CA ALA A 139 7.04 10.80 6.44
C ALA A 139 8.50 10.84 6.95
N GLN A 140 9.01 9.72 7.46
CA GLN A 140 10.34 9.64 8.09
C GLN A 140 11.48 9.38 7.10
N ASN A 141 11.18 9.04 5.83
CA ASN A 141 12.18 8.75 4.81
C ASN A 141 12.08 9.77 3.65
N PRO A 142 12.84 10.88 3.67
CA PRO A 142 12.68 11.98 2.72
C PRO A 142 12.84 11.59 1.25
N GLN A 143 13.71 10.63 0.93
CA GLN A 143 13.85 10.14 -0.44
C GLN A 143 12.61 9.36 -0.89
N LEU A 144 12.06 8.51 -0.03
CA LEU A 144 10.83 7.77 -0.34
C LEU A 144 9.63 8.73 -0.46
N ARG A 145 9.55 9.74 0.43
CA ARG A 145 8.56 10.82 0.33
C ARG A 145 8.57 11.47 -1.05
N ARG A 146 9.74 11.88 -1.53
CA ARG A 146 9.91 12.48 -2.86
C ARG A 146 9.44 11.54 -3.96
N THR A 147 9.80 10.25 -3.89
CA THR A 147 9.35 9.25 -4.87
C THR A 147 7.82 9.12 -4.88
N LEU A 148 7.16 9.13 -3.72
CA LEU A 148 5.70 9.10 -3.64
C LEU A 148 5.06 10.38 -4.19
N MET A 149 5.57 11.56 -3.84
CA MET A 149 5.07 12.84 -4.36
C MET A 149 5.22 12.95 -5.88
N ALA A 150 6.33 12.44 -6.42
CA ALA A 150 6.61 12.45 -7.86
C ALA A 150 5.62 11.61 -8.69
N THR A 151 4.77 10.81 -8.04
CA THR A 151 3.69 10.09 -8.73
C THR A 151 2.54 11.00 -9.18
N GLY A 152 2.52 12.27 -8.74
CA GLY A 152 1.49 13.23 -9.11
C GLY A 152 0.12 12.75 -8.67
N GLU A 153 -0.84 12.69 -9.59
CA GLU A 153 -2.18 12.15 -9.34
C GLU A 153 -2.36 10.69 -9.77
N ARG A 154 -1.30 10.05 -10.27
CA ARG A 154 -1.41 8.73 -10.90
C ARG A 154 -1.89 7.67 -9.92
N GLN A 155 -2.72 6.76 -10.43
CA GLN A 155 -3.21 5.60 -9.69
C GLN A 155 -2.04 4.64 -9.40
N LEU A 156 -1.85 4.28 -8.13
CA LEU A 156 -0.84 3.30 -7.73
C LEU A 156 -1.47 1.91 -7.62
N CYS A 157 -0.86 0.90 -8.23
CA CYS A 157 -1.40 -0.46 -8.27
C CYS A 157 -0.34 -1.51 -7.99
N GLU A 158 -0.50 -2.28 -6.92
CA GLU A 158 0.37 -3.43 -6.67
C GLU A 158 0.02 -4.58 -7.63
N ALA A 159 0.94 -4.89 -8.55
CA ALA A 159 0.79 -5.93 -9.57
C ALA A 159 1.11 -7.35 -9.04
N ALA A 160 0.62 -7.67 -7.84
CA ALA A 160 0.73 -8.98 -7.23
C ALA A 160 -0.32 -9.94 -7.84
N SER A 161 0.14 -10.94 -8.59
CA SER A 161 -0.73 -11.83 -9.40
C SER A 161 -1.66 -12.76 -8.60
N ARG A 162 -1.47 -12.88 -7.29
CA ARG A 162 -2.27 -13.77 -6.42
C ARG A 162 -2.94 -13.04 -5.27
N ASP A 163 -2.77 -11.72 -5.18
CA ASP A 163 -3.36 -10.89 -4.13
C ASP A 163 -4.41 -9.98 -4.75
N ARG A 164 -5.68 -10.25 -4.43
CA ARG A 164 -6.83 -9.46 -4.89
C ARG A 164 -7.36 -8.49 -3.82
N VAL A 165 -6.77 -8.48 -2.63
CA VAL A 165 -7.18 -7.57 -1.55
C VAL A 165 -6.23 -6.36 -1.55
N TRP A 166 -4.94 -6.60 -1.42
CA TRP A 166 -3.94 -5.53 -1.40
C TRP A 166 -3.53 -5.11 -2.80
N GLY A 167 -3.47 -6.07 -3.73
CA GLY A 167 -3.09 -5.86 -5.13
C GLY A 167 -4.23 -6.00 -6.13
N ILE A 168 -3.88 -5.90 -7.41
CA ILE A 168 -4.81 -6.01 -8.53
C ILE A 168 -5.10 -7.45 -8.95
N GLY A 169 -4.36 -8.46 -8.46
CA GLY A 169 -4.54 -9.86 -8.85
C GLY A 169 -3.95 -10.24 -10.22
N TYR A 170 -3.17 -9.36 -10.85
CA TYR A 170 -2.54 -9.60 -12.16
C TYR A 170 -1.11 -9.06 -12.18
N ALA A 171 -0.24 -9.70 -12.96
CA ALA A 171 1.08 -9.14 -13.28
C ALA A 171 0.93 -7.91 -14.19
N ALA A 172 1.83 -6.93 -14.07
CA ALA A 172 1.72 -5.62 -14.72
C ALA A 172 1.46 -5.72 -16.25
N HIS A 173 2.21 -6.59 -16.95
CA HIS A 173 2.07 -6.76 -18.41
C HIS A 173 0.72 -7.35 -18.86
N ARG A 174 -0.10 -7.90 -17.95
CA ARG A 174 -1.46 -8.40 -18.24
C ARG A 174 -2.56 -7.60 -17.55
N ALA A 175 -2.19 -6.53 -16.83
CA ALA A 175 -3.11 -5.83 -15.94
C ALA A 175 -4.18 -5.07 -16.72
N MET A 176 -3.79 -4.25 -17.70
CA MET A 176 -4.73 -3.35 -18.40
C MET A 176 -5.89 -4.06 -19.10
N PRO A 177 -5.68 -5.17 -19.84
CA PRO A 177 -6.80 -5.95 -20.40
C PRO A 177 -7.77 -6.50 -19.35
N MET A 178 -7.32 -6.65 -18.11
CA MET A 178 -8.08 -7.21 -16.99
C MET A 178 -8.62 -6.14 -16.04
N ARG A 179 -8.61 -4.85 -16.42
CA ARG A 179 -8.98 -3.72 -15.53
C ARG A 179 -10.32 -3.90 -14.81
N LYS A 180 -11.34 -4.43 -15.48
CA LYS A 180 -12.67 -4.71 -14.91
C LYS A 180 -12.66 -5.81 -13.83
N HIS A 181 -11.61 -6.62 -13.79
CA HIS A 181 -11.46 -7.75 -12.88
C HIS A 181 -10.38 -7.51 -11.83
N TRP A 182 -9.83 -6.30 -11.72
CA TRP A 182 -8.84 -6.01 -10.71
C TRP A 182 -9.37 -6.28 -9.29
N GLY A 183 -8.45 -6.67 -8.42
CA GLY A 183 -8.69 -6.72 -6.98
C GLY A 183 -8.93 -5.33 -6.38
N GLU A 184 -9.12 -5.31 -5.07
CA GLU A 184 -9.50 -4.11 -4.32
C GLU A 184 -8.42 -3.03 -4.30
N THR A 185 -7.16 -3.40 -4.58
CA THR A 185 -6.01 -2.48 -4.66
C THR A 185 -5.84 -1.65 -3.38
N ARG A 186 -6.08 -2.26 -2.21
CA ARG A 186 -6.06 -1.54 -0.92
C ARG A 186 -4.72 -0.87 -0.63
N LEU A 187 -3.60 -1.49 -1.01
CA LEU A 187 -2.28 -0.90 -0.78
C LEU A 187 -2.09 0.37 -1.63
N GLY A 188 -2.52 0.32 -2.89
CA GLY A 188 -2.50 1.49 -3.77
C GLY A 188 -3.33 2.65 -3.22
N LYS A 189 -4.55 2.35 -2.73
CA LYS A 189 -5.42 3.34 -2.07
C LYS A 189 -4.76 3.96 -0.84
N ALA A 190 -4.17 3.14 0.03
CA ALA A 190 -3.46 3.61 1.23
C ALA A 190 -2.28 4.53 0.87
N LEU A 191 -1.48 4.17 -0.14
CA LEU A 191 -0.36 5.01 -0.60
C LEU A 191 -0.83 6.37 -1.16
N MET A 192 -1.93 6.39 -1.90
CA MET A 192 -2.51 7.64 -2.42
C MET A 192 -3.10 8.51 -1.30
N ALA A 193 -3.72 7.91 -0.28
CA ALA A 193 -4.18 8.64 0.91
C ALA A 193 -3.01 9.26 1.69
N VAL A 194 -1.93 8.49 1.88
CA VAL A 194 -0.67 8.99 2.48
C VAL A 194 -0.09 10.13 1.65
N ARG A 195 -0.10 10.00 0.31
CA ARG A 195 0.38 11.05 -0.60
C ARG A 195 -0.38 12.36 -0.36
N GLU A 196 -1.70 12.30 -0.32
CA GLU A 196 -2.54 13.48 -0.14
C GLU A 196 -2.36 14.11 1.24
N ARG A 197 -2.26 13.29 2.31
CA ARG A 197 -1.99 13.79 3.65
C ARG A 197 -0.66 14.52 3.75
N LEU A 198 0.41 13.94 3.21
CA LEU A 198 1.74 14.56 3.21
C LEU A 198 1.76 15.86 2.41
N ARG A 199 1.02 15.94 1.31
CA ARG A 199 0.87 17.18 0.52
C ARG A 199 0.24 18.29 1.35
N ARG A 200 -0.88 17.99 2.02
CA ARG A 200 -1.55 18.94 2.91
C ARG A 200 -0.62 19.44 4.02
N GLU A 201 0.14 18.55 4.66
CA GLU A 201 1.12 18.92 5.68
C GLU A 201 2.24 19.84 5.13
N GLU A 202 2.65 19.69 3.85
CA GLU A 202 3.61 20.63 3.23
C GLU A 202 3.00 22.00 2.94
N ASP A 203 1.75 22.03 2.49
CA ASP A 203 1.07 23.27 2.16
C ASP A 203 0.78 24.09 3.43
N GLU A 204 0.35 23.43 4.52
CA GLU A 204 0.17 24.04 5.84
C GLU A 204 1.50 24.55 6.43
N ALA A 205 2.61 23.86 6.21
CA ALA A 205 3.92 24.30 6.70
C ALA A 205 4.53 25.46 5.89
N LYS A 206 4.02 25.72 4.66
CA LYS A 206 4.45 26.82 3.80
C LYS A 206 3.56 28.07 3.95
N ALA A 207 2.36 27.91 4.50
CA ALA A 207 1.41 28.99 4.78
C ALA A 207 1.83 29.82 6.00
#